data_AF-A0A351SNP8-F1
#
_entry.id   AF-A0A351SNP8-F1
#
_cell.length_a   1.000
_cell.length_b   1.000
_cell.length_c   1.000
_cell.angle_alpha   90.00
_cell.angle_beta   90.00
_cell.angle_gamma   90.00
#
_symmetry.space_group_name_H-M   'P 1'
#
loop_
_entity.id
_entity.type
_entity.pdbx_description
1 polymer ?
#
loop_
_entity_poly.entity_id
_entity_poly.type
_entity_poly.pdbx_seq_one_letter_code
_entity_poly.pdbx_strand_id
1 'polypeptide(L)'
;MTLYSISTYELVRRLSQSRDLLDLFRAEALVKNGIKNYGQLEEAVNEGEYIFGEYIFDDPFFRDVIREAKIQLIKNSRRKDCYPSLYYFSNYEEAPVSKRFLEHSDSITPSSVLPLRAPYTFMPSTDYRLKGYTIYELKHLLSHYSLSGKIALIASTYNVGDYKVKRIVGCLKLYDEQILRIVREEDVSNYEGALFFKDAESKQSIVSDNLSSMASVLMTAGREYVWGTPTDGQKEALLNRVVAPRLKKDFIVRDRLISYFADYATLSELQSKESREEVVKRFILK
;
A
#
# COMPACT_ATOMS: atom_id res chain seq x y z
N MET A 1 -6.35 -30.75 -5.88
CA MET A 1 -5.08 -30.05 -6.18
C MET A 1 -5.02 -28.80 -5.32
N THR A 2 -4.18 -28.80 -4.29
CA THR A 2 -3.78 -27.56 -3.60
C THR A 2 -2.91 -26.75 -4.57
N LEU A 3 -2.95 -25.42 -4.56
CA LEU A 3 -2.07 -24.62 -5.44
C LEU A 3 -0.57 -24.83 -5.19
N TYR A 4 -0.19 -25.45 -4.08
CA TYR A 4 1.13 -26.04 -3.85
C TYR A 4 1.51 -27.14 -4.86
N SER A 5 0.56 -27.58 -5.70
CA SER A 5 0.78 -28.51 -6.82
C SER A 5 0.93 -27.82 -8.18
N ILE A 6 0.84 -26.48 -8.28
CA ILE A 6 1.53 -25.79 -9.38
C ILE A 6 3.01 -25.90 -9.03
N SER A 7 3.62 -26.99 -9.48
CA SER A 7 5.05 -27.19 -9.31
C SER A 7 5.78 -26.00 -9.91
N THR A 8 6.87 -25.54 -9.28
CA THR A 8 7.79 -24.61 -9.94
C THR A 8 8.29 -25.19 -11.27
N TYR A 9 8.03 -26.46 -11.60
CA TYR A 9 8.18 -27.00 -12.95
C TYR A 9 7.45 -26.19 -14.02
N GLU A 10 6.24 -25.67 -13.76
CA GLU A 10 5.51 -24.84 -14.74
C GLU A 10 6.11 -23.42 -14.83
N LEU A 11 6.65 -22.90 -13.72
CA LEU A 11 7.35 -21.63 -13.66
C LEU A 11 8.73 -21.71 -14.35
N VAL A 12 9.52 -22.73 -14.02
CA VAL A 12 10.79 -23.11 -14.65
C VAL A 12 10.57 -23.40 -16.13
N ARG A 13 9.47 -24.07 -16.52
CA ARG A 13 9.09 -24.29 -17.93
C ARG A 13 8.75 -22.99 -18.66
N ARG A 14 8.02 -22.07 -18.03
CA ARG A 14 7.70 -20.76 -18.61
C ARG A 14 8.95 -19.89 -18.78
N LEU A 15 9.83 -19.89 -17.79
CA LEU A 15 11.08 -19.15 -17.81
C LEU A 15 12.10 -19.76 -18.77
N SER A 16 12.19 -21.10 -18.85
CA SER A 16 13.07 -21.80 -19.79
C SER A 16 12.63 -21.69 -21.25
N GLN A 17 11.38 -21.28 -21.49
CA GLN A 17 10.84 -20.95 -22.82
C GLN A 17 10.99 -19.46 -23.16
N SER A 18 11.43 -18.62 -22.22
CA SER A 18 11.71 -17.21 -22.47
C SER A 18 12.93 -17.07 -23.38
N ARG A 19 12.90 -16.05 -24.25
CA ARG A 19 14.08 -15.63 -25.03
C ARG A 19 14.96 -14.66 -24.25
N ASP A 20 14.52 -14.24 -23.07
CA ASP A 20 15.30 -13.40 -22.16
C ASP A 20 16.33 -14.27 -21.43
N LEU A 21 17.61 -13.93 -21.58
CA LEU A 21 18.71 -14.60 -20.91
C LEU A 21 18.54 -14.59 -19.39
N LEU A 22 18.01 -13.50 -18.83
CA LEU A 22 17.80 -13.35 -17.39
C LEU A 22 16.78 -14.35 -16.86
N ASP A 23 15.74 -14.64 -17.63
CA ASP A 23 14.74 -15.64 -17.28
C ASP A 23 15.27 -17.06 -17.36
N LEU A 24 16.12 -17.36 -18.36
CA LEU A 24 16.83 -18.65 -18.45
C LEU A 24 17.74 -18.88 -17.23
N PHE A 25 18.49 -17.85 -16.81
CA PHE A 25 19.31 -17.92 -15.60
C PHE A 25 18.48 -18.14 -14.34
N ARG A 26 17.35 -17.45 -14.19
CA ARG A 26 16.41 -17.65 -13.06
C ARG A 26 15.87 -19.08 -13.02
N ALA A 27 15.53 -19.66 -14.17
CA ALA A 27 15.05 -21.04 -14.26
C ALA A 27 16.13 -22.04 -13.81
N GLU A 28 17.37 -21.87 -14.26
CA GLU A 28 18.50 -22.71 -13.90
C GLU A 28 18.80 -22.68 -12.39
N ALA A 29 18.70 -21.49 -11.76
CA ALA A 29 18.87 -21.34 -10.32
C ALA A 29 17.87 -22.12 -9.48
N LEU A 30 16.59 -22.05 -9.85
CA LEU A 30 15.53 -22.80 -9.16
C LEU A 30 15.81 -24.30 -9.22
N VAL A 31 16.25 -24.79 -10.39
CA VAL A 31 16.61 -26.20 -10.60
C VAL A 31 17.84 -26.58 -9.75
N LYS A 32 18.90 -25.76 -9.78
CA LYS A 32 20.16 -26.02 -9.07
C LYS A 32 19.98 -26.11 -7.56
N ASN A 33 19.09 -25.29 -6.99
CA ASN A 33 18.82 -25.26 -5.55
C ASN A 33 17.67 -26.21 -5.16
N GLY A 34 17.21 -27.07 -6.09
CA GLY A 34 16.20 -28.07 -5.79
C GLY A 34 14.82 -27.51 -5.44
N ILE A 35 14.53 -26.26 -5.83
CA ILE A 35 13.27 -25.57 -5.54
C ILE A 35 12.18 -26.06 -6.50
N LYS A 36 11.33 -26.98 -6.02
CA LYS A 36 10.32 -27.72 -6.80
C LYS A 36 8.88 -27.25 -6.56
N ASN A 37 8.65 -26.40 -5.57
CA ASN A 37 7.35 -25.79 -5.32
C ASN A 37 7.50 -24.41 -4.66
N TYR A 38 6.38 -23.68 -4.57
CA TYR A 38 6.34 -22.34 -3.98
C TYR A 38 6.70 -22.30 -2.49
N GLY A 39 6.47 -23.37 -1.73
CA GLY A 39 6.88 -23.44 -0.31
C GLY A 39 8.39 -23.45 -0.16
N GLN A 40 9.09 -24.25 -0.97
CA GLN A 40 10.56 -24.28 -1.01
C GLN A 40 11.15 -22.96 -1.51
N LEU A 41 10.49 -22.30 -2.47
CA LEU A 41 10.90 -20.97 -2.93
C LEU A 41 10.76 -19.92 -1.82
N GLU A 42 9.70 -20.01 -1.02
CA GLU A 42 9.48 -19.15 0.14
C GLU A 42 10.51 -19.37 1.25
N GLU A 43 10.85 -20.63 1.55
CA GLU A 43 11.92 -20.97 2.51
C GLU A 43 13.27 -20.38 2.06
N ALA A 44 13.68 -20.63 0.81
CA ALA A 44 14.92 -20.11 0.26
C ALA A 44 15.01 -18.56 0.31
N VAL A 45 13.89 -17.86 0.03
CA VAL A 45 13.85 -16.39 0.13
C VAL A 45 13.87 -15.89 1.58
N ASN A 46 13.21 -16.60 2.50
CA ASN A 46 13.18 -16.22 3.93
C ASN A 46 14.50 -16.48 4.64
N GLU A 47 15.22 -17.53 4.24
CA GLU A 47 16.54 -17.88 4.75
C GLU A 47 17.65 -16.98 4.18
N GLY A 48 17.31 -16.13 3.22
CA GLY A 48 18.27 -15.24 2.57
C GLY A 48 19.32 -16.01 1.78
N GLU A 49 18.91 -17.13 1.17
CA GLU A 49 19.83 -17.94 0.38
C GLU A 49 20.47 -17.12 -0.74
N TYR A 50 21.78 -17.34 -0.88
CA TYR A 50 22.62 -16.62 -1.81
C TYR A 50 22.68 -17.40 -3.11
N ILE A 51 22.00 -16.90 -4.14
CA ILE A 51 22.01 -17.50 -5.48
C ILE A 51 22.50 -16.42 -6.45
N PHE A 52 23.62 -16.68 -7.11
CA PHE A 52 24.28 -15.82 -8.12
C PHE A 52 25.10 -14.62 -7.61
N GLY A 53 25.76 -14.66 -6.45
CA GLY A 53 26.54 -13.49 -6.03
C GLY A 53 25.67 -12.29 -5.60
N GLU A 54 24.35 -12.48 -5.59
CA GLU A 54 23.34 -11.59 -5.08
C GLU A 54 22.34 -12.42 -4.25
N TYR A 55 21.59 -11.77 -3.37
CA TYR A 55 20.52 -12.44 -2.64
C TYR A 55 19.32 -12.61 -3.59
N ILE A 56 18.74 -13.83 -3.70
CA ILE A 56 17.50 -14.09 -4.48
C ILE A 56 16.42 -13.03 -4.19
N PHE A 57 16.41 -12.57 -2.93
CA PHE A 57 15.55 -11.56 -2.38
C PHE A 57 15.55 -10.21 -3.12
N ASP A 58 16.67 -9.81 -3.73
CA ASP A 58 16.79 -8.52 -4.41
C ASP A 58 16.32 -8.55 -5.87
N ASP A 59 16.02 -9.72 -6.44
CA ASP A 59 15.42 -9.80 -7.76
C ASP A 59 13.91 -9.48 -7.70
N PRO A 60 13.41 -8.44 -8.41
CA PRO A 60 11.97 -8.14 -8.49
C PRO A 60 11.12 -9.30 -8.98
N PHE A 61 11.65 -10.15 -9.87
CA PHE A 61 10.92 -11.26 -10.47
C PHE A 61 10.50 -12.31 -9.43
N PHE A 62 11.43 -12.80 -8.61
CA PHE A 62 11.10 -13.81 -7.60
C PHE A 62 10.14 -13.27 -6.54
N ARG A 63 10.21 -11.97 -6.25
CA ARG A 63 9.26 -11.29 -5.37
C ARG A 63 7.86 -11.29 -5.95
N ASP A 64 7.72 -10.96 -7.23
CA ASP A 64 6.42 -10.96 -7.93
C ASP A 64 5.84 -12.38 -8.02
N VAL A 65 6.67 -13.38 -8.27
CA VAL A 65 6.28 -14.80 -8.32
C VAL A 65 5.79 -15.29 -6.95
N ILE A 66 6.52 -15.02 -5.88
CA ILE A 66 6.11 -15.40 -4.51
C ILE A 66 4.82 -14.69 -4.13
N ARG A 67 4.70 -13.40 -4.48
CA ARG A 67 3.48 -12.62 -4.26
C ARG A 67 2.29 -13.26 -4.96
N GLU A 68 2.39 -13.54 -6.25
CA GLU A 68 1.31 -14.14 -7.04
C GLU A 68 0.95 -15.53 -6.50
N ALA A 69 1.94 -16.36 -6.19
CA ALA A 69 1.71 -17.68 -5.60
C ALA A 69 0.96 -17.60 -4.27
N LYS A 70 1.32 -16.65 -3.41
CA LYS A 70 0.65 -16.41 -2.12
C LYS A 70 -0.78 -15.89 -2.30
N ILE A 71 -1.00 -14.95 -3.21
CA ILE A 71 -2.33 -14.43 -3.53
C ILE A 71 -3.21 -15.59 -4.02
N GLN A 72 -2.71 -16.38 -4.96
CA GLN A 72 -3.41 -17.55 -5.48
C GLN A 72 -3.70 -18.55 -4.35
N LEU A 73 -2.72 -18.86 -3.50
CA LEU A 73 -2.85 -19.79 -2.37
C LEU A 73 -3.98 -19.39 -1.42
N ILE A 74 -4.10 -18.10 -1.14
CA ILE A 74 -5.17 -17.56 -0.28
C ILE A 74 -6.50 -17.56 -1.02
N LYS A 75 -6.51 -17.32 -2.35
CA LYS A 75 -7.73 -17.42 -3.17
C LYS A 75 -8.26 -18.86 -3.27
N ASN A 76 -7.38 -19.86 -3.30
CA ASN A 76 -7.76 -21.28 -3.49
C ASN A 76 -7.72 -22.12 -2.20
N SER A 77 -7.38 -21.55 -1.05
CA SER A 77 -7.57 -22.21 0.24
C SER A 77 -9.08 -22.38 0.49
N ARG A 78 -9.62 -23.51 0.02
CA ARG A 78 -10.99 -23.92 0.35
C ARG A 78 -11.09 -24.06 1.87
N ARG A 79 -11.79 -23.11 2.49
CA ARG A 79 -12.19 -23.06 3.91
C ARG A 79 -12.22 -24.43 4.60
N LYS A 80 -11.44 -24.57 5.67
CA LYS A 80 -11.75 -25.33 6.90
C LYS A 80 -10.79 -24.80 7.96
N ASP A 81 -11.36 -24.27 9.04
CA ASP A 81 -10.69 -23.57 10.17
C ASP A 81 -10.33 -22.11 9.90
N CYS A 82 -11.32 -21.34 9.45
CA CYS A 82 -11.26 -19.89 9.45
C CYS A 82 -11.42 -19.40 10.90
N TYR A 83 -10.31 -19.30 11.63
CA TYR A 83 -10.20 -18.37 12.76
C TYR A 83 -10.71 -16.99 12.32
N PRO A 84 -11.38 -16.21 13.19
CA PRO A 84 -12.08 -14.99 12.78
C PRO A 84 -11.16 -14.06 11.98
N SER A 85 -11.69 -13.42 10.94
CA SER A 85 -10.92 -12.45 10.15
C SER A 85 -10.29 -11.44 11.10
N LEU A 86 -8.95 -11.35 11.07
CA LEU A 86 -8.17 -10.54 12.01
C LEU A 86 -8.54 -9.06 11.93
N TYR A 87 -8.69 -8.59 10.70
CA TYR A 87 -9.04 -7.21 10.38
C TYR A 87 -10.24 -7.21 9.44
N TYR A 88 -11.28 -6.50 9.86
CA TYR A 88 -12.43 -6.17 9.03
C TYR A 88 -12.20 -4.77 8.48
N PHE A 89 -12.10 -4.68 7.15
CA PHE A 89 -12.09 -3.43 6.42
C PHE A 89 -13.53 -3.11 6.06
N SER A 90 -13.89 -1.83 6.19
CA SER A 90 -15.26 -1.34 6.28
C SER A 90 -16.16 -2.07 5.30
N ASN A 91 -17.17 -2.77 5.83
CA ASN A 91 -18.20 -3.34 4.99
C ASN A 91 -18.84 -2.17 4.25
N TYR A 92 -18.56 -2.06 2.95
CA TYR A 92 -19.25 -1.18 2.01
C TYR A 92 -20.77 -1.39 1.95
N GLU A 93 -21.34 -2.14 2.90
CA GLU A 93 -22.77 -2.40 3.10
C GLU A 93 -23.57 -1.11 3.29
N GLU A 94 -22.97 -0.06 3.87
CA GLU A 94 -23.60 1.26 4.04
C GLU A 94 -23.38 2.20 2.84
N ALA A 95 -22.63 1.77 1.81
CA ALA A 95 -22.38 2.63 0.67
C ALA A 95 -23.63 2.70 -0.24
N PRO A 96 -23.94 3.87 -0.82
CA PRO A 96 -25.06 4.02 -1.76
C PRO A 96 -24.79 3.38 -3.13
N VAL A 97 -23.68 2.66 -3.28
CA VAL A 97 -23.24 2.00 -4.52
C VAL A 97 -22.92 0.53 -4.26
N SER A 98 -22.89 -0.28 -5.32
CA SER A 98 -22.69 -1.72 -5.16
C SER A 98 -21.31 -2.04 -4.55
N LYS A 99 -21.25 -3.08 -3.72
CA LYS A 99 -19.99 -3.58 -3.16
C LYS A 99 -18.97 -3.93 -4.26
N ARG A 100 -19.42 -4.54 -5.36
CA ARG A 100 -18.57 -4.91 -6.50
C ARG A 100 -17.88 -3.71 -7.14
N PHE A 101 -18.58 -2.59 -7.23
CA PHE A 101 -18.02 -1.34 -7.76
C PHE A 101 -16.86 -0.83 -6.90
N LEU A 102 -17.04 -0.87 -5.57
CA LEU A 102 -16.01 -0.43 -4.62
C LEU A 102 -14.83 -1.40 -4.55
N GLU A 103 -15.08 -2.70 -4.58
CA GLU A 103 -14.04 -3.73 -4.71
C GLU A 103 -13.26 -3.58 -6.02
N HIS A 104 -13.91 -3.19 -7.12
CA HIS A 104 -13.24 -2.89 -8.38
C HIS A 104 -12.32 -1.68 -8.25
N SER A 105 -12.81 -0.57 -7.67
CA SER A 105 -11.96 0.61 -7.39
C SER A 105 -10.74 0.24 -6.53
N ASP A 106 -10.92 -0.59 -5.51
CA ASP A 106 -9.82 -1.08 -4.68
C ASP A 106 -8.80 -1.93 -5.46
N SER A 107 -9.26 -2.69 -6.44
CA SER A 107 -8.41 -3.58 -7.26
C SER A 107 -7.53 -2.83 -8.26
N ILE A 108 -7.87 -1.58 -8.58
CA ILE A 108 -7.09 -0.72 -9.49
C ILE A 108 -6.36 0.41 -8.76
N THR A 109 -6.64 0.61 -7.46
CA THR A 109 -5.95 1.60 -6.64
C THR A 109 -4.67 1.01 -6.06
N PRO A 110 -3.47 1.57 -6.36
CA PRO A 110 -2.22 1.08 -5.82
C PRO A 110 -2.09 1.42 -4.33
N SER A 111 -1.46 0.55 -3.54
CA SER A 111 -1.30 0.80 -2.10
C SER A 111 -0.36 1.95 -1.77
N SER A 112 0.35 2.49 -2.76
CA SER A 112 1.22 3.66 -2.59
C SER A 112 0.46 4.92 -2.18
N VAL A 113 -0.88 4.92 -2.31
CA VAL A 113 -1.74 6.00 -1.84
C VAL A 113 -1.80 6.09 -0.31
N LEU A 114 -1.50 5.01 0.40
CA LEU A 114 -1.58 4.98 1.85
C LEU A 114 -0.50 5.90 2.46
N PRO A 115 -0.84 6.78 3.43
CA PRO A 115 0.07 7.75 4.05
C PRO A 115 0.97 7.09 5.09
N LEU A 116 1.59 5.97 4.71
CA LEU A 116 2.51 5.21 5.54
C LEU A 116 3.81 5.99 5.78
N ARG A 117 4.21 6.84 4.84
CA ARG A 117 5.48 7.54 4.93
C ARG A 117 5.30 8.96 5.45
N ALA A 118 6.09 9.33 6.45
CA ALA A 118 6.14 10.72 6.87
C ALA A 118 6.65 11.61 5.71
N PRO A 119 6.02 12.77 5.46
CA PRO A 119 6.30 13.59 4.28
C PRO A 119 7.78 14.03 4.21
N TYR A 120 8.41 14.21 5.38
CA TYR A 120 9.80 14.64 5.54
C TYR A 120 10.86 13.52 5.49
N THR A 121 10.48 12.24 5.35
CA THR A 121 11.42 11.12 5.29
C THR A 121 11.90 10.87 3.87
N PHE A 122 13.20 10.79 3.62
CA PHE A 122 13.78 10.54 2.28
C PHE A 122 14.34 9.13 2.08
N MET A 123 14.64 8.40 3.16
CA MET A 123 15.11 7.02 3.04
C MET A 123 14.04 6.10 2.47
N PRO A 124 14.41 5.08 1.68
CA PRO A 124 13.50 4.01 1.28
C PRO A 124 12.91 3.38 2.55
N SER A 125 11.63 3.63 2.82
CA SER A 125 10.94 2.92 3.88
C SER A 125 10.59 1.53 3.38
N THR A 126 10.41 0.59 4.30
CA THR A 126 9.85 -0.73 3.98
C THR A 126 8.50 -0.66 3.28
N ASP A 127 7.81 0.49 3.31
CA ASP A 127 6.57 0.73 2.57
C ASP A 127 6.79 0.64 1.04
N TYR A 128 8.03 0.81 0.55
CA TYR A 128 8.35 0.55 -0.86
C TYR A 128 7.97 -0.88 -1.27
N ARG A 129 8.09 -1.84 -0.34
CA ARG A 129 7.74 -3.25 -0.59
C ARG A 129 6.25 -3.48 -0.72
N LEU A 130 5.44 -2.53 -0.29
CA LEU A 130 4.00 -2.57 -0.46
C LEU A 130 3.55 -2.03 -1.82
N LYS A 131 4.37 -1.23 -2.51
CA LYS A 131 3.98 -0.54 -3.76
C LYS A 131 3.46 -1.45 -4.87
N GLY A 132 3.86 -2.72 -4.86
CA GLY A 132 3.38 -3.71 -5.82
C GLY A 132 1.98 -4.25 -5.53
N TYR A 133 1.38 -3.90 -4.39
CA TYR A 133 0.03 -4.34 -4.04
C TYR A 133 -1.00 -3.26 -4.37
N THR A 134 -2.19 -3.72 -4.70
CA THR A 134 -3.42 -2.92 -4.73
C THR A 134 -4.01 -2.82 -3.32
N ILE A 135 -4.93 -1.87 -3.12
CA ILE A 135 -5.68 -1.79 -1.86
C ILE A 135 -6.47 -3.08 -1.62
N TYR A 136 -7.08 -3.64 -2.66
CA TYR A 136 -7.80 -4.90 -2.58
C TYR A 136 -6.91 -6.03 -2.05
N GLU A 137 -5.71 -6.21 -2.62
CA GLU A 137 -4.78 -7.25 -2.19
C GLU A 137 -4.31 -7.07 -0.75
N LEU A 138 -4.02 -5.84 -0.32
CA LEU A 138 -3.66 -5.59 1.07
C LEU A 138 -4.79 -5.95 2.04
N LYS A 139 -6.02 -5.51 1.76
CA LYS A 139 -7.21 -5.86 2.57
C LYS A 139 -7.41 -7.37 2.63
N HIS A 140 -7.22 -8.05 1.50
CA HIS A 140 -7.31 -9.50 1.41
C HIS A 140 -6.22 -10.21 2.22
N LEU A 141 -4.96 -9.78 2.12
CA LEU A 141 -3.84 -10.36 2.88
C LEU A 141 -3.94 -10.11 4.38
N LEU A 142 -4.54 -9.00 4.80
CA LEU A 142 -4.74 -8.67 6.21
C LEU A 142 -5.92 -9.41 6.84
N SER A 143 -6.92 -9.78 6.05
CA SER A 143 -8.09 -10.52 6.53
C SER A 143 -7.88 -12.03 6.65
N HIS A 144 -6.72 -12.54 6.21
CA HIS A 144 -6.42 -13.98 6.17
C HIS A 144 -5.14 -14.35 6.92
N TYR A 145 -5.11 -15.58 7.44
CA TYR A 145 -3.90 -16.24 7.91
C TYR A 145 -3.20 -16.97 6.75
N SER A 146 -1.87 -16.99 6.80
CA SER A 146 -1.04 -17.89 6.00
C SER A 146 -1.07 -19.31 6.56
N LEU A 147 -0.54 -20.28 5.81
CA LEU A 147 -0.37 -21.65 6.30
C LEU A 147 0.50 -21.77 7.55
N SER A 148 1.40 -20.80 7.77
CA SER A 148 2.25 -20.75 8.97
C SER A 148 1.53 -20.23 10.23
N GLY A 149 0.24 -19.90 10.14
CA GLY A 149 -0.54 -19.31 11.24
C GLY A 149 -0.27 -17.83 11.50
N LYS A 150 0.63 -17.19 10.73
CA LYS A 150 0.85 -15.73 10.74
C LYS A 150 -0.15 -15.01 9.83
N ILE A 151 -0.40 -13.73 10.08
CA ILE A 151 -1.14 -12.84 9.16
C ILE A 151 -0.52 -12.94 7.76
N ALA A 152 -1.34 -13.13 6.73
CA ALA A 152 -0.84 -13.42 5.39
C ALA A 152 0.00 -12.27 4.82
N LEU A 153 -0.27 -11.01 5.19
CA LEU A 153 0.60 -9.89 4.85
C LEU A 153 2.01 -10.03 5.45
N ILE A 154 2.13 -10.45 6.72
CA ILE A 154 3.42 -10.66 7.40
C ILE A 154 4.19 -11.78 6.70
N ALA A 155 3.50 -12.88 6.38
CA ALA A 155 4.11 -14.00 5.68
C ALA A 155 4.51 -13.64 4.23
N SER A 156 3.74 -12.80 3.53
CA SER A 156 3.99 -12.42 2.14
C SER A 156 4.98 -11.28 1.96
N THR A 157 5.20 -10.46 2.98
CA THR A 157 6.00 -9.24 2.86
C THR A 157 7.09 -9.18 3.92
N TYR A 158 8.34 -9.30 3.49
CA TYR A 158 9.51 -9.25 4.37
C TYR A 158 9.59 -7.92 5.14
N ASN A 159 9.99 -7.99 6.42
CA ASN A 159 10.05 -6.89 7.39
C ASN A 159 8.74 -6.11 7.61
N VAL A 160 7.58 -6.71 7.34
CA VAL A 160 6.30 -6.25 7.85
C VAL A 160 6.03 -6.99 9.15
N GLY A 161 6.38 -6.36 10.28
CA GLY A 161 6.03 -6.85 11.62
C GLY A 161 4.70 -6.28 12.13
N ASP A 162 4.26 -6.77 13.28
CA ASP A 162 2.95 -6.43 13.87
C ASP A 162 2.72 -4.92 14.03
N TYR A 163 3.75 -4.16 14.42
CA TYR A 163 3.67 -2.71 14.53
C TYR A 163 3.30 -2.05 13.19
N LYS A 164 3.90 -2.51 12.09
CA LYS A 164 3.59 -2.00 10.75
C LYS A 164 2.22 -2.44 10.28
N VAL A 165 1.82 -3.66 10.60
CA VAL A 165 0.45 -4.13 10.31
C VAL A 165 -0.58 -3.19 10.92
N LYS A 166 -0.43 -2.82 12.20
CA LYS A 166 -1.34 -1.86 12.86
C LYS A 166 -1.40 -0.52 12.11
N ARG A 167 -0.25 -0.01 11.66
CA ARG A 167 -0.19 1.23 10.87
C ARG A 167 -0.87 1.10 9.51
N ILE A 168 -0.65 0.00 8.80
CA ILE A 168 -1.28 -0.29 7.50
C ILE A 168 -2.80 -0.37 7.66
N VAL A 169 -3.28 -1.06 8.70
CA VAL A 169 -4.71 -1.15 9.02
C VAL A 169 -5.29 0.24 9.30
N GLY A 170 -4.60 1.08 10.08
CA GLY A 170 -5.03 2.46 10.32
C GLY A 170 -5.13 3.29 9.03
N CYS A 171 -4.14 3.19 8.15
CA CYS A 171 -4.17 3.89 6.86
C CYS A 171 -5.26 3.37 5.92
N LEU A 172 -5.54 2.06 5.94
CA LEU A 172 -6.64 1.46 5.17
C LEU A 172 -8.00 1.94 5.66
N LYS A 173 -8.18 2.15 6.97
CA LYS A 173 -9.41 2.76 7.50
C LYS A 173 -9.59 4.19 6.99
N LEU A 174 -8.54 5.01 7.00
CA LEU A 174 -8.58 6.37 6.43
C LEU A 174 -8.93 6.36 4.94
N TYR A 175 -8.41 5.38 4.20
CA TYR A 175 -8.76 5.17 2.81
C TYR A 175 -10.25 4.81 2.65
N ASP A 176 -10.75 3.85 3.44
CA ASP A 176 -12.16 3.42 3.38
C ASP A 176 -13.11 4.56 3.68
N GLU A 177 -12.81 5.35 4.71
CA GLU A 177 -13.56 6.54 5.06
C GLU A 177 -13.55 7.57 3.91
N GLN A 178 -12.43 7.71 3.19
CA GLN A 178 -12.36 8.61 2.04
C GLN A 178 -13.23 8.13 0.88
N ILE A 179 -13.19 6.84 0.56
CA ILE A 179 -14.06 6.26 -0.48
C ILE A 179 -15.53 6.46 -0.10
N LEU A 180 -15.89 6.22 1.17
CA LEU A 180 -17.25 6.43 1.67
C LEU A 180 -17.70 7.89 1.58
N ARG A 181 -16.82 8.87 1.84
CA ARG A 181 -17.13 10.30 1.65
C ARG A 181 -17.44 10.61 0.19
N ILE A 182 -16.57 10.20 -0.73
CA ILE A 182 -16.74 10.43 -2.18
C ILE A 182 -18.11 9.91 -2.64
N VAL A 183 -18.42 8.64 -2.34
CA VAL A 183 -19.67 8.03 -2.82
C VAL A 183 -20.92 8.57 -2.15
N ARG A 184 -20.81 9.23 -0.99
CA ARG A 184 -21.93 9.88 -0.29
C ARG A 184 -22.19 11.29 -0.81
N GLU A 185 -21.17 11.99 -1.29
CA GLU A 185 -21.27 13.37 -1.77
C GLU A 185 -21.56 13.46 -3.26
N GLU A 186 -21.12 12.48 -4.05
CA GLU A 186 -21.06 12.57 -5.50
C GLU A 186 -21.75 11.37 -6.17
N ASP A 187 -22.41 11.59 -7.30
CA ASP A 187 -22.89 10.49 -8.15
C ASP A 187 -21.72 9.89 -8.93
N VAL A 188 -21.28 8.72 -8.48
CA VAL A 188 -20.16 7.98 -9.06
C VAL A 188 -20.60 6.73 -9.81
N SER A 189 -21.90 6.57 -10.07
CA SER A 189 -22.48 5.32 -10.58
C SER A 189 -21.88 4.85 -11.91
N ASN A 190 -21.34 5.78 -12.72
CA ASN A 190 -20.72 5.53 -14.02
C ASN A 190 -19.20 5.79 -14.05
N TYR A 191 -18.56 5.93 -12.89
CA TYR A 191 -17.12 6.22 -12.83
C TYR A 191 -16.29 4.95 -12.96
N GLU A 192 -15.49 4.83 -14.03
CA GLU A 192 -14.70 3.62 -14.32
C GLU A 192 -13.28 3.65 -13.72
N GLY A 193 -12.86 4.77 -13.15
CA GLY A 193 -11.51 4.94 -12.60
C GLY A 193 -11.38 4.50 -11.14
N ALA A 194 -10.16 4.63 -10.61
CA ALA A 194 -9.91 4.54 -9.17
C ALA A 194 -10.58 5.74 -8.47
N LEU A 195 -11.63 5.49 -7.68
CA LEU A 195 -12.44 6.54 -7.02
C LEU A 195 -11.57 7.47 -6.17
N PHE A 196 -10.53 6.92 -5.56
CA PHE A 196 -9.61 7.66 -4.71
C PHE A 196 -8.98 8.88 -5.41
N PHE A 197 -8.74 8.79 -6.72
CA PHE A 197 -8.16 9.87 -7.53
C PHE A 197 -9.20 10.73 -8.25
N LYS A 198 -10.49 10.60 -7.91
CA LYS A 198 -11.52 11.44 -8.49
C LYS A 198 -11.19 12.92 -8.24
N ASP A 199 -11.25 13.70 -9.32
CA ASP A 199 -10.99 15.14 -9.37
C ASP A 199 -9.58 15.55 -8.87
N ALA A 200 -8.59 14.65 -8.99
CA ALA A 200 -7.25 14.84 -8.46
C ALA A 200 -6.61 16.18 -8.87
N GLU A 201 -6.68 16.57 -10.15
CA GLU A 201 -6.06 17.82 -10.63
C GLU A 201 -6.63 19.06 -9.94
N SER A 202 -7.95 19.15 -9.84
CA SER A 202 -8.62 20.28 -9.18
C SER A 202 -8.30 20.33 -7.69
N LYS A 203 -8.34 19.17 -7.01
CA LYS A 203 -7.99 19.08 -5.59
C LYS A 203 -6.54 19.47 -5.32
N GLN A 204 -5.61 18.99 -6.15
CA GLN A 204 -4.18 19.33 -6.04
C GLN A 204 -3.93 20.81 -6.28
N SER A 205 -4.63 21.44 -7.23
CA SER A 205 -4.53 22.90 -7.46
C SER A 205 -4.94 23.68 -6.22
N ILE A 206 -6.12 23.40 -5.64
CA ILE A 206 -6.61 24.10 -4.45
C ILE A 206 -5.65 23.91 -3.27
N VAL A 207 -5.17 22.68 -3.06
CA VAL A 207 -4.22 22.39 -1.98
C VAL A 207 -2.88 23.08 -2.21
N SER A 208 -2.37 23.12 -3.44
CA SER A 208 -1.12 23.81 -3.77
C SER A 208 -1.18 25.29 -3.41
N ASP A 209 -2.29 25.96 -3.75
CA ASP A 209 -2.53 27.38 -3.44
C ASP A 209 -2.59 27.66 -1.94
N ASN A 210 -2.90 26.64 -1.14
CA ASN A 210 -3.13 26.76 0.30
C ASN A 210 -2.17 25.92 1.15
N LEU A 211 -1.11 25.40 0.54
CA LEU A 211 -0.26 24.39 1.15
C LEU A 211 0.39 24.91 2.45
N SER A 212 0.84 26.16 2.46
CA SER A 212 1.50 26.77 3.61
C SER A 212 0.59 26.87 4.83
N SER A 213 -0.67 27.26 4.65
CA SER A 213 -1.63 27.37 5.76
C SER A 213 -2.03 25.98 6.27
N MET A 214 -2.31 25.04 5.38
CA MET A 214 -2.64 23.66 5.73
C MET A 214 -1.49 22.96 6.46
N ALA A 215 -0.25 23.13 5.99
CA ALA A 215 0.94 22.60 6.67
C ALA A 215 1.14 23.22 8.06
N SER A 216 0.87 24.52 8.21
CA SER A 216 0.91 25.19 9.51
C SER A 216 -0.09 24.57 10.49
N VAL A 217 -1.34 24.37 10.06
CA VAL A 217 -2.39 23.73 10.88
C VAL A 217 -1.97 22.31 11.28
N LEU A 218 -1.44 21.53 10.33
CA LEU A 218 -1.00 20.17 10.59
C LEU A 218 0.05 20.14 11.73
N MET A 219 1.04 21.03 11.67
CA MET A 219 2.17 21.00 12.61
C MET A 219 1.83 21.55 14.00
N THR A 220 0.84 22.45 14.11
CA THR A 220 0.41 23.03 15.39
C THR A 220 -0.66 22.23 16.10
N ALA A 221 -1.52 21.50 15.37
CA ALA A 221 -2.70 20.87 15.96
C ALA A 221 -2.45 19.54 16.67
N GLY A 222 -1.33 18.85 16.41
CA GLY A 222 -1.11 17.48 16.89
C GLY A 222 0.28 17.23 17.48
N ARG A 223 0.40 16.24 18.37
CA ARG A 223 1.71 15.69 18.78
C ARG A 223 2.02 14.39 18.04
N GLU A 224 1.00 13.58 17.80
CA GLU A 224 1.10 12.29 17.13
C GLU A 224 0.32 12.30 15.80
N TYR A 225 0.88 11.68 14.77
CA TYR A 225 0.34 11.66 13.41
C TYR A 225 0.27 10.22 12.89
N VAL A 226 -0.45 9.99 11.81
CA VAL A 226 -0.62 8.66 11.19
C VAL A 226 0.71 8.01 10.77
N TRP A 227 1.76 8.82 10.58
CA TRP A 227 3.12 8.38 10.27
C TRP A 227 4.10 8.43 11.45
N GLY A 228 3.63 8.76 12.66
CA GLY A 228 4.40 8.81 13.91
C GLY A 228 4.48 10.20 14.55
N THR A 229 5.32 10.33 15.58
CA THR A 229 5.47 11.54 16.40
C THR A 229 6.70 12.34 15.96
N PRO A 230 6.54 13.42 15.15
CA PRO A 230 7.66 14.27 14.77
C PRO A 230 8.15 15.09 15.98
N THR A 231 9.45 15.32 16.05
CA THR A 231 10.03 16.28 17.00
C THR A 231 9.72 17.72 16.57
N ASP A 232 9.79 18.68 17.48
CA ASP A 232 9.55 20.10 17.15
C ASP A 232 10.49 20.61 16.06
N GLY A 233 11.76 20.20 16.09
CA GLY A 233 12.72 20.52 15.02
C GLY A 233 12.34 19.89 13.67
N GLN A 234 11.71 18.71 13.64
CA GLN A 234 11.20 18.11 12.40
C GLN A 234 9.98 18.86 11.87
N LYS A 235 9.11 19.34 12.76
CA LYS A 235 7.94 20.16 12.40
C LYS A 235 8.38 21.50 11.80
N GLU A 236 9.29 22.20 12.46
CA GLU A 236 9.84 23.47 11.98
C GLU A 236 10.55 23.28 10.62
N ALA A 237 11.37 22.23 10.49
CA ALA A 237 12.03 21.91 9.24
C ALA A 237 11.04 21.62 8.11
N LEU A 238 9.92 20.95 8.39
CA LEU A 238 8.88 20.70 7.39
C LEU A 238 8.23 22.02 6.95
N LEU A 239 7.85 22.90 7.88
CA LEU A 239 7.25 24.20 7.56
C LEU A 239 8.17 25.05 6.69
N ASN A 240 9.46 25.11 7.04
CA ASN A 240 10.46 25.85 6.26
C ASN A 240 10.60 25.31 4.83
N ARG A 241 10.56 23.98 4.64
CA ARG A 241 10.60 23.34 3.32
C ARG A 241 9.34 23.60 2.49
N VAL A 242 8.20 23.76 3.15
CA VAL A 242 6.95 24.11 2.49
C VAL A 242 6.96 25.57 2.08
N VAL A 243 7.27 26.49 2.99
CA VAL A 243 7.17 27.94 2.72
C VAL A 243 8.24 28.43 1.75
N ALA A 244 9.48 27.93 1.86
CA ALA A 244 10.60 28.37 1.05
C ALA A 244 11.42 27.17 0.55
N PRO A 245 10.89 26.38 -0.42
CA PRO A 245 11.62 25.25 -1.00
C PRO A 245 12.88 25.75 -1.73
N ARG A 246 14.04 25.18 -1.41
CA ARG A 246 15.34 25.56 -2.02
C ARG A 246 15.99 24.41 -2.75
N LEU A 247 15.77 23.19 -2.28
CA LEU A 247 16.40 21.99 -2.79
C LEU A 247 15.36 21.09 -3.44
N LYS A 248 15.80 20.24 -4.39
CA LYS A 248 14.93 19.23 -5.04
C LYS A 248 14.13 18.39 -4.04
N LYS A 249 14.76 18.05 -2.89
CA LYS A 249 14.11 17.29 -1.81
C LYS A 249 12.96 18.05 -1.13
N ASP A 250 12.97 19.38 -1.14
CA ASP A 250 11.93 20.20 -0.53
C ASP A 250 10.66 20.17 -1.39
N PHE A 251 10.82 20.20 -2.72
CA PHE A 251 9.72 19.97 -3.66
C PHE A 251 9.08 18.59 -3.47
N ILE A 252 9.88 17.54 -3.25
CA ILE A 252 9.35 16.20 -2.94
C ILE A 252 8.48 16.20 -1.66
N VAL A 253 8.84 16.99 -0.64
CA VAL A 253 8.04 17.12 0.59
C VAL A 253 6.72 17.84 0.28
N ARG A 254 6.78 18.91 -0.52
CA ARG A 254 5.60 19.66 -0.95
C ARG A 254 4.63 18.77 -1.72
N ASP A 255 5.13 18.07 -2.74
CA ASP A 255 4.31 17.19 -3.58
C ASP A 255 3.61 16.10 -2.75
N ARG A 256 4.30 15.53 -1.77
CA ARG A 256 3.69 14.54 -0.86
C ARG A 256 2.60 15.12 0.01
N LEU A 257 2.80 16.31 0.58
CA LEU A 257 1.77 16.97 1.38
C LEU A 257 0.58 17.37 0.51
N ILE A 258 0.82 17.81 -0.73
CA ILE A 258 -0.23 18.08 -1.70
C ILE A 258 -1.04 16.81 -1.96
N SER A 259 -0.41 15.69 -2.29
CA SER A 259 -1.10 14.42 -2.48
C SER A 259 -1.87 13.98 -1.23
N TYR A 260 -1.27 14.06 -0.04
CA TYR A 260 -1.96 13.66 1.19
C TYR A 260 -3.23 14.49 1.42
N PHE A 261 -3.14 15.82 1.36
CA PHE A 261 -4.31 16.67 1.60
C PHE A 261 -5.34 16.60 0.47
N ALA A 262 -4.90 16.49 -0.79
CA ALA A 262 -5.80 16.44 -1.94
C ALA A 262 -6.51 15.08 -2.06
N ASP A 263 -5.76 13.98 -1.89
CA ASP A 263 -6.30 12.64 -2.15
C ASP A 263 -7.20 12.16 -1.01
N TYR A 264 -6.96 12.62 0.22
CA TYR A 264 -7.81 12.35 1.40
C TYR A 264 -8.86 13.43 1.67
N ALA A 265 -9.29 14.14 0.62
CA ALA A 265 -10.38 15.10 0.66
C ALA A 265 -11.31 14.90 -0.55
N THR A 266 -12.59 15.24 -0.37
CA THR A 266 -13.48 15.49 -1.51
C THR A 266 -13.24 16.90 -2.05
N LEU A 267 -13.73 17.18 -3.26
CA LEU A 267 -13.55 18.51 -3.85
C LEU A 267 -14.28 19.59 -3.02
N SER A 268 -15.46 19.26 -2.49
CA SER A 268 -16.30 20.16 -1.68
C SER A 268 -15.58 20.58 -0.39
N GLU A 269 -14.89 19.65 0.27
CA GLU A 269 -14.15 19.87 1.52
C GLU A 269 -12.98 20.84 1.37
N LEU A 270 -12.45 20.99 0.15
CA LEU A 270 -11.32 21.89 -0.10
C LEU A 270 -11.75 23.33 -0.40
N GLN A 271 -13.04 23.60 -0.62
CA GLN A 271 -13.54 24.91 -1.06
C GLN A 271 -13.58 25.95 0.06
N SER A 272 -13.80 25.54 1.32
CA SER A 272 -13.88 26.45 2.47
C SER A 272 -12.62 26.38 3.34
N LYS A 273 -12.35 27.42 4.14
CA LYS A 273 -11.22 27.40 5.07
C LYS A 273 -11.44 26.42 6.23
N GLU A 274 -12.60 26.44 6.90
CA GLU A 274 -12.86 25.54 8.01
C GLU A 274 -12.79 24.07 7.58
N SER A 275 -13.34 23.72 6.42
CA SER A 275 -13.33 22.34 5.91
C SER A 275 -11.91 21.85 5.61
N ARG A 276 -11.01 22.72 5.11
CA ARG A 276 -9.60 22.37 4.90
C ARG A 276 -8.86 22.05 6.19
N GLU A 277 -9.17 22.75 7.28
CA GLU A 277 -8.58 22.43 8.59
C GLU A 277 -9.02 21.04 9.07
N GLU A 278 -10.28 20.67 8.84
CA GLU A 278 -10.77 19.33 9.15
C GLU A 278 -10.12 18.23 8.29
N VAL A 279 -9.86 18.50 7.00
CA VAL A 279 -9.08 17.61 6.14
C VAL A 279 -7.69 17.35 6.75
N VAL A 280 -7.02 18.41 7.19
CA VAL A 280 -5.67 18.31 7.78
C VAL A 280 -5.69 17.49 9.08
N LYS A 281 -6.71 17.67 9.92
CA LYS A 281 -6.84 16.96 11.20
C LYS A 281 -6.96 15.44 11.06
N ARG A 282 -7.33 14.91 9.89
CA ARG A 282 -7.40 13.46 9.61
C ARG A 282 -6.06 12.74 9.77
N PHE A 283 -4.97 13.48 9.62
CA PHE A 283 -3.62 12.94 9.73
C PHE A 283 -3.07 12.96 11.17
N ILE A 284 -3.87 13.44 12.14
CA ILE A 284 -3.52 13.58 13.55
C ILE A 284 -4.18 12.45 14.33
N LEU A 285 -3.40 11.72 15.13
CA LEU A 285 -3.92 10.71 16.04
C LEU A 285 -4.40 11.39 17.33
N LYS A 286 -5.61 11.05 17.78
CA LYS A 286 -6.22 11.54 19.02
C LYS A 286 -5.69 10.79 20.23
#